data_AF-A0A4Q7Y2U5-F1
#
_entry.id   AF-A0A4Q7Y2U5-F1
#
_cell.length_a   1.000
_cell.length_b   1.000
_cell.length_c   1.000
_cell.angle_alpha   90.00
_cell.angle_beta   90.00
_cell.angle_gamma   90.00
#
_symmetry.space_group_name_H-M   'P 1'
#
loop_
_entity.id
_entity.type
_entity.pdbx_description
1 polymer ?
#
loop_
_entity_poly.entity_id
_entity_poly.type
_entity_poly.pdbx_seq_one_letter_code
_entity_poly.pdbx_strand_id
1 'polypeptide(L)'
;MAAPPEHSTAISQFLGAAPLDPKSPLTAEVLTQLFLLGLTAAEIGALFRRDPGQIRRIARKWGLDGRSLRAGAVSMAVLTPTLAAEFLEEVGGSRRRGPEHLTLGAPARCRWRCASCAFEWEATVSNRALRGSGCPSCARRRNRETALTTRAKTPALALVRPELAAEFVENETVPQRDASSTPAGSHDRIRWRCRAGHEWVASAKQRVSHRTNCPGCRPGFRSSRLEYDVAELITVATGLGVQVSHEEPRQDRADVERIDLWIQELDMLIDLDPERWHRGEAARRRDARKLRRLASRNYVRARSLQLGALDVPLPPGSRARQVILSGSADGDPELWLAALVPILREGSAQTSTPLTLPRAAKAQALGRAARRWADRHHEPRARSLASEHPHLATEFVAVVDRPGLTAADIAPAGDDLVLWRCTACLHEWQTKTKNRTRLGTGCPPCRYQQGGRLAARAAPGNSFADRNPQLVDQFIANRTHPGVGPREFKPNSTDSCEWRCPRCDATWVTSPQSRNRRPDGGCGCGRRRSGN
;
A
#
# COMPACT_ATOMS: atom_id res chain seq x y z
N MET A 1 -26.12 6.57 -57.62
CA MET A 1 -26.04 7.11 -56.24
C MET A 1 -25.29 8.43 -56.32
N ALA A 2 -25.89 9.52 -55.85
CA ALA A 2 -25.26 10.84 -55.83
C ALA A 2 -24.05 10.85 -54.87
N ALA A 3 -23.01 11.60 -55.20
CA ALA A 3 -21.88 11.83 -54.32
C ALA A 3 -22.35 12.51 -53.01
N PRO A 4 -21.69 12.29 -51.86
CA PRO A 4 -22.06 12.94 -50.61
C PRO A 4 -22.10 14.48 -50.77
N PRO A 5 -23.03 15.18 -50.11
CA PRO A 5 -23.29 16.62 -50.32
C PRO A 5 -22.04 17.51 -50.10
N GLU A 6 -21.11 17.05 -49.27
CA GLU A 6 -19.84 17.71 -48.96
C GLU A 6 -18.89 17.75 -50.17
N HIS A 7 -18.86 16.68 -50.98
CA HIS A 7 -18.04 16.60 -52.18
C HIS A 7 -18.63 17.42 -53.34
N SER A 8 -19.96 17.53 -53.42
CA SER A 8 -20.66 18.27 -54.48
C SER A 8 -20.30 19.76 -54.51
N THR A 9 -20.12 20.37 -53.33
CA THR A 9 -19.77 21.79 -53.18
C THR A 9 -18.32 22.06 -53.61
N ALA A 10 -17.38 21.20 -53.21
CA ALA A 10 -15.96 21.31 -53.57
C ALA A 10 -15.71 21.05 -55.07
N ILE A 11 -16.44 20.08 -55.65
CA ILE A 11 -16.41 19.80 -57.09
C ILE A 11 -16.93 21.01 -57.89
N SER A 12 -18.01 21.65 -57.43
CA SER A 12 -18.63 22.81 -58.10
C SER A 12 -17.77 24.08 -58.03
N GLN A 13 -17.03 24.29 -56.93
CA GLN A 13 -16.08 25.40 -56.81
C GLN A 13 -14.85 25.22 -57.70
N PHE A 14 -14.35 23.99 -57.86
CA PHE A 14 -13.15 23.71 -58.66
C PHE A 14 -13.39 23.82 -60.17
N LEU A 15 -14.58 23.44 -60.65
CA LEU A 15 -14.91 23.43 -62.08
C LEU A 15 -15.43 24.76 -62.60
N GLY A 16 -15.40 25.81 -61.77
CA GLY A 16 -15.82 27.16 -62.14
C GLY A 16 -17.25 27.19 -62.67
N ALA A 17 -18.25 26.85 -61.85
CA ALA A 17 -19.69 26.92 -62.17
C ALA A 17 -20.17 26.20 -63.45
N ALA A 18 -19.30 25.53 -64.19
CA ALA A 18 -19.65 24.73 -65.35
C ALA A 18 -20.06 23.32 -64.91
N PRO A 19 -21.21 22.79 -65.36
CA PRO A 19 -21.58 21.41 -65.08
C PRO A 19 -20.53 20.46 -65.68
N LEU A 20 -20.08 19.46 -64.91
CA LEU A 20 -19.23 18.37 -65.42
C LEU A 20 -19.93 17.73 -66.63
N ASP A 21 -19.39 17.92 -67.83
CA ASP A 21 -19.82 17.14 -68.99
C ASP A 21 -19.28 15.71 -68.83
N PRO A 22 -20.14 14.69 -68.67
CA PRO A 22 -19.71 13.31 -68.53
C PRO A 22 -18.94 12.77 -69.74
N LYS A 23 -18.98 13.49 -70.88
CA LYS A 23 -18.24 13.15 -72.10
C LYS A 23 -16.86 13.81 -72.21
N SER A 24 -16.51 14.71 -71.28
CA SER A 24 -15.20 15.36 -71.27
C SER A 24 -14.06 14.34 -71.11
N PRO A 25 -12.90 14.56 -71.77
CA PRO A 25 -11.76 13.68 -71.64
C PRO A 25 -11.24 13.72 -70.20
N LEU A 26 -11.23 12.56 -69.54
CA LEU A 26 -10.55 12.41 -68.26
C LEU A 26 -9.04 12.55 -68.51
N THR A 27 -8.38 13.53 -67.89
CA THR A 27 -6.93 13.74 -67.95
C THR A 27 -6.25 13.30 -66.65
N ALA A 28 -4.92 13.16 -66.66
CA ALA A 28 -4.17 12.79 -65.45
C ALA A 28 -4.30 13.83 -64.34
N GLU A 29 -4.34 15.10 -64.70
CA GLU A 29 -4.50 16.22 -63.77
C GLU A 29 -5.90 16.23 -63.12
N VAL A 30 -6.96 16.14 -63.92
CA VAL A 30 -8.35 16.06 -63.42
C VAL A 30 -8.52 14.84 -62.51
N LEU A 31 -7.97 13.70 -62.90
CA LEU A 31 -8.06 12.47 -62.11
C LEU A 31 -7.30 12.57 -60.79
N THR A 32 -6.15 13.24 -60.77
CA THR A 32 -5.36 13.51 -59.56
C THR A 32 -6.14 14.39 -58.60
N GLN A 33 -6.71 15.50 -59.09
CA GLN A 33 -7.48 16.44 -58.27
C GLN A 33 -8.73 15.81 -57.68
N LEU A 34 -9.47 14.99 -58.44
CA LEU A 34 -10.64 14.29 -57.91
C LEU A 34 -10.28 13.29 -56.81
N PHE A 35 -9.13 12.60 -56.93
CA PHE A 35 -8.62 11.78 -55.83
C PHE A 35 -8.17 12.61 -54.63
N LEU A 36 -7.58 13.80 -54.83
CA LEU A 36 -7.26 14.72 -53.73
C LEU A 36 -8.52 15.30 -53.06
N LEU A 37 -9.63 15.43 -53.79
CA LEU A 37 -10.94 15.79 -53.22
C LEU A 37 -11.62 14.65 -52.45
N GLY A 38 -10.93 13.52 -52.26
CA GLY A 38 -11.43 12.40 -51.47
C GLY A 38 -12.28 11.40 -52.24
N LEU A 39 -12.49 11.56 -53.55
CA LEU A 39 -13.39 10.68 -54.31
C LEU A 39 -12.76 9.30 -54.58
N THR A 40 -13.56 8.27 -54.49
CA THR A 40 -13.20 6.89 -54.88
C THR A 40 -13.28 6.71 -56.39
N ALA A 41 -12.60 5.67 -56.91
CA ALA A 41 -12.71 5.31 -58.32
C ALA A 41 -14.15 4.98 -58.76
N ALA A 42 -15.02 4.60 -57.82
CA ALA A 42 -16.43 4.33 -58.08
C ALA A 42 -17.24 5.63 -58.25
N GLU A 43 -17.01 6.61 -57.38
CA GLU A 43 -17.65 7.94 -57.47
C GLU A 43 -17.17 8.71 -58.70
N ILE A 44 -15.87 8.65 -59.02
CA ILE A 44 -15.33 9.22 -60.26
C ILE A 44 -15.93 8.51 -61.49
N GLY A 45 -16.08 7.18 -61.43
CA GLY A 45 -16.75 6.41 -62.48
C GLY A 45 -18.19 6.88 -62.71
N ALA A 46 -18.94 7.15 -61.64
CA ALA A 46 -20.30 7.68 -61.72
C ALA A 46 -20.37 9.08 -62.35
N LEU A 47 -19.39 9.96 -62.07
CA LEU A 47 -19.32 11.30 -62.65
C LEU A 47 -19.04 11.30 -64.16
N PHE A 48 -18.17 10.40 -64.63
CA PHE A 48 -17.74 10.34 -66.04
C PHE A 48 -18.41 9.20 -66.83
N ARG A 49 -19.45 8.56 -66.29
CA ARG A 49 -20.14 7.39 -66.88
C ARG A 49 -19.17 6.27 -67.31
N ARG A 50 -18.19 5.97 -66.47
CA ARG A 50 -17.19 4.91 -66.69
C ARG A 50 -17.27 3.84 -65.60
N ASP A 51 -16.90 2.62 -65.97
CA ASP A 51 -16.77 1.54 -64.99
C ASP A 51 -15.61 1.84 -64.00
N PRO A 52 -15.78 1.58 -62.69
CA PRO A 52 -14.72 1.83 -61.70
C PRO A 52 -13.40 1.11 -61.99
N GLY A 53 -13.44 -0.05 -62.65
CA GLY A 53 -12.26 -0.78 -63.13
C GLY A 53 -11.52 -0.06 -64.25
N GLN A 54 -12.23 0.64 -65.15
CA GLN A 54 -11.62 1.50 -66.16
C GLN A 54 -10.89 2.69 -65.53
N ILE A 55 -11.48 3.35 -64.53
CA ILE A 55 -10.84 4.44 -63.79
C ILE A 55 -9.54 3.97 -63.11
N ARG A 56 -9.57 2.80 -62.45
CA ARG A 56 -8.37 2.20 -61.84
C ARG A 56 -7.29 1.82 -62.86
N ARG A 57 -7.67 1.43 -64.09
CA ARG A 57 -6.72 1.09 -65.16
C ARG A 57 -6.06 2.34 -65.73
N ILE A 58 -6.84 3.41 -65.94
CA ILE A 58 -6.35 4.71 -66.38
C ILE A 58 -5.41 5.33 -65.34
N ALA A 59 -5.80 5.32 -64.06
CA ALA A 59 -4.95 5.78 -62.96
C ALA A 59 -3.60 5.03 -62.93
N ARG A 60 -3.61 3.70 -63.04
CA ARG A 60 -2.39 2.89 -63.12
C ARG A 60 -1.54 3.20 -64.34
N LYS A 61 -2.15 3.43 -65.51
CA LYS A 61 -1.44 3.81 -66.74
C LYS A 61 -0.65 5.12 -66.55
N TRP A 62 -1.13 6.02 -65.70
CA TRP A 62 -0.47 7.29 -65.39
C TRP A 62 0.31 7.28 -64.07
N GLY A 63 0.52 6.11 -63.45
CA GLY A 63 1.25 6.00 -62.18
C GLY A 63 0.53 6.59 -60.97
N LEU A 64 -0.77 6.89 -61.08
CA LEU A 64 -1.57 7.47 -59.98
C LEU A 64 -2.07 6.37 -59.05
N ASP A 65 -1.69 6.43 -57.77
CA ASP A 65 -2.34 5.66 -56.72
C ASP A 65 -3.46 6.49 -56.07
N GLY A 66 -4.68 6.30 -56.55
CA GLY A 66 -5.85 6.99 -56.01
C GLY A 66 -6.13 6.72 -54.53
N ARG A 67 -5.60 5.66 -53.91
CA ARG A 67 -5.65 5.50 -52.44
C ARG A 67 -4.64 6.40 -51.75
N SER A 68 -3.41 6.46 -52.28
CA SER A 68 -2.34 7.32 -51.76
C SER A 68 -2.71 8.81 -51.85
N LEU A 69 -3.25 9.25 -52.99
CA LEU A 69 -3.70 10.63 -53.20
C LEU A 69 -4.81 11.03 -52.23
N ARG A 70 -5.82 10.16 -52.02
CA ARG A 70 -6.85 10.40 -51.00
C ARG A 70 -6.28 10.48 -49.59
N ALA A 71 -5.34 9.61 -49.25
CA ALA A 71 -4.68 9.63 -47.95
C ALA A 71 -3.83 10.90 -47.76
N GLY A 72 -3.23 11.42 -48.83
CA GLY A 72 -2.46 12.67 -48.84
C GLY A 72 -3.28 13.93 -48.60
N ALA A 73 -4.52 13.97 -49.08
CA ALA A 73 -5.42 15.11 -48.91
C ALA A 73 -5.96 15.29 -47.47
N VAL A 74 -6.05 14.20 -46.71
CA VAL A 74 -6.37 14.21 -45.27
C VAL A 74 -5.14 13.93 -44.40
N SER A 75 -3.95 14.17 -44.95
CA SER A 75 -2.70 13.97 -44.25
C SER A 75 -2.46 15.04 -43.19
N MET A 76 -1.59 14.73 -42.25
CA MET A 76 -1.15 15.61 -41.18
C MET A 76 -0.44 16.85 -41.74
N ALA A 77 0.28 16.71 -42.86
CA ALA A 77 0.92 17.84 -43.54
C ALA A 77 -0.09 18.90 -44.00
N VAL A 78 -1.26 18.47 -44.48
CA VAL A 78 -2.31 19.36 -44.99
C VAL A 78 -3.18 19.90 -43.85
N LEU A 79 -3.67 19.01 -42.99
CA LEU A 79 -4.65 19.37 -41.96
C LEU A 79 -4.02 20.10 -40.77
N THR A 80 -2.73 19.86 -40.50
CA THR A 80 -2.01 20.46 -39.37
C THR A 80 -0.56 20.80 -39.75
N PRO A 81 -0.32 21.83 -40.59
CA PRO A 81 1.03 22.18 -41.05
C PRO A 81 2.00 22.49 -39.91
N THR A 82 1.51 23.11 -38.83
CA THR A 82 2.28 23.40 -37.62
C THR A 82 2.77 22.13 -36.93
N LEU A 83 1.94 21.08 -36.87
CA LEU A 83 2.31 19.79 -36.30
C LEU A 83 3.28 19.04 -37.22
N ALA A 84 3.08 19.12 -38.54
CA ALA A 84 3.99 18.53 -39.53
C ALA A 84 5.39 19.16 -39.49
N ALA A 85 5.50 20.46 -39.20
CA ALA A 85 6.79 21.11 -39.00
C ALA A 85 7.57 20.59 -37.78
N GLU A 86 6.88 20.00 -36.79
CA GLU A 86 7.52 19.35 -35.63
C GLU A 86 7.91 17.89 -35.90
N PHE A 87 7.56 17.31 -37.04
CA PHE A 87 7.85 15.91 -37.38
C PHE A 87 9.31 15.74 -37.82
N LEU A 88 9.98 14.69 -37.33
CA LEU A 88 11.32 14.28 -37.80
C LEU A 88 11.26 13.00 -38.62
N GLU A 89 10.82 11.89 -38.02
CA GLU A 89 10.78 10.59 -38.68
C GLU A 89 9.77 9.62 -38.03
N GLU A 90 9.32 8.62 -38.78
CA GLU A 90 8.58 7.46 -38.24
C GLU A 90 9.55 6.43 -37.64
N VAL A 91 9.28 5.99 -36.41
CA VAL A 91 10.09 5.04 -35.65
C VAL A 91 9.47 3.64 -35.73
N GLY A 92 10.23 2.65 -36.22
CA GLY A 92 9.82 1.24 -36.23
C GLY A 92 8.83 0.84 -37.34
N GLY A 93 8.56 1.71 -38.31
CA GLY A 93 7.73 1.40 -39.48
C GLY A 93 8.49 0.63 -40.56
N SER A 94 7.83 -0.32 -41.24
CA SER A 94 8.41 -1.06 -42.38
C SER A 94 8.63 -0.21 -43.63
N ARG A 95 7.98 0.97 -43.70
CA ARG A 95 8.21 2.02 -44.70
C ARG A 95 8.33 3.33 -43.94
N ARG A 96 9.44 4.06 -44.12
CA ARG A 96 9.62 5.40 -43.55
C ARG A 96 8.66 6.36 -44.27
N ARG A 97 7.52 6.67 -43.65
CA ARG A 97 6.53 7.61 -44.20
C ARG A 97 6.80 9.03 -43.71
N GLY A 98 6.68 9.99 -44.61
CA GLY A 98 6.65 11.42 -44.28
C GLY A 98 5.28 11.88 -43.78
N PRO A 99 5.18 13.12 -43.28
CA PRO A 99 3.94 13.70 -42.75
C PRO A 99 2.79 13.78 -43.78
N GLU A 100 3.11 13.84 -45.07
CA GLU A 100 2.17 13.79 -46.20
C GLU A 100 1.49 12.43 -46.40
N HIS A 101 1.99 11.39 -45.73
CA HIS A 101 1.46 10.03 -45.80
C HIS A 101 0.85 9.54 -44.47
N LEU A 102 0.78 10.41 -43.47
CA LEU A 102 0.25 10.10 -42.13
C LEU A 102 -1.05 10.85 -41.90
N THR A 103 -2.13 10.14 -41.59
CA THR A 103 -3.40 10.77 -41.19
C THR A 103 -3.39 11.14 -39.70
N LEU A 104 -4.20 12.11 -39.28
CA LEU A 104 -4.25 12.57 -37.87
C LEU A 104 -4.58 11.45 -36.86
N GLY A 105 -5.32 10.42 -37.29
CA GLY A 105 -5.67 9.26 -36.46
C GLY A 105 -4.63 8.13 -36.46
N ALA A 106 -3.51 8.27 -37.17
CA ALA A 106 -2.55 7.20 -37.34
C ALA A 106 -1.93 6.76 -35.99
N PRO A 107 -1.85 5.44 -35.71
CA PRO A 107 -1.14 4.92 -34.54
C PRO A 107 0.39 4.90 -34.74
N ALA A 108 0.88 5.39 -35.89
CA ALA A 108 2.30 5.48 -36.20
C ALA A 108 3.04 6.28 -35.12
N ARG A 109 4.14 5.71 -34.65
CA ARG A 109 5.00 6.29 -33.63
C ARG A 109 6.11 7.07 -34.32
N CYS A 110 6.24 8.34 -33.99
CA CYS A 110 7.14 9.25 -34.68
C CYS A 110 8.01 9.98 -33.67
N ARG A 111 9.20 10.38 -34.12
CA ARG A 111 10.08 11.31 -33.41
C ARG A 111 9.69 12.74 -33.80
N TRP A 112 9.57 13.60 -32.79
CA TRP A 112 9.13 14.98 -32.92
C TRP A 112 10.19 15.92 -32.35
N ARG A 113 10.24 17.17 -32.82
CA ARG A 113 11.08 18.24 -32.31
C ARG A 113 10.24 19.47 -32.00
N CYS A 114 10.36 19.98 -30.77
CA CYS A 114 9.52 21.10 -30.33
C CYS A 114 10.00 22.38 -31.01
N ALA A 115 9.09 23.12 -31.63
CA ALA A 115 9.42 24.42 -32.23
C ALA A 115 9.93 25.45 -31.19
N SER A 116 9.50 25.37 -29.92
CA SER A 116 9.84 26.36 -28.90
C SER A 116 11.11 26.06 -28.09
N CYS A 117 11.47 24.79 -27.92
CA CYS A 117 12.62 24.41 -27.07
C CYS A 117 13.56 23.39 -27.70
N ALA A 118 13.32 23.01 -28.96
CA ALA A 118 14.09 22.04 -29.72
C ALA A 118 14.20 20.63 -29.09
N PHE A 119 13.50 20.35 -27.98
CA PHE A 119 13.49 19.04 -27.33
C PHE A 119 12.88 18.01 -28.28
N GLU A 120 13.52 16.85 -28.37
CA GLU A 120 13.07 15.75 -29.20
C GLU A 120 12.44 14.64 -28.36
N TRP A 121 11.30 14.10 -28.82
CA TRP A 121 10.62 13.01 -28.12
C TRP A 121 9.84 12.13 -29.07
N GLU A 122 9.47 10.94 -28.60
CA GLU A 122 8.61 10.03 -29.35
C GLU A 122 7.15 10.12 -28.88
N ALA A 123 6.24 10.16 -29.85
CA ALA A 123 4.81 10.08 -29.61
C ALA A 123 4.09 9.55 -30.86
N THR A 124 2.88 9.03 -30.69
CA THR A 124 2.04 8.69 -31.85
C THR A 124 1.41 9.93 -32.47
N VAL A 125 1.17 9.90 -33.79
CA VAL A 125 0.47 10.96 -34.50
C VAL A 125 -0.90 11.24 -33.87
N SER A 126 -1.67 10.18 -33.58
CA SER A 126 -2.98 10.30 -32.91
C SER A 126 -2.95 10.99 -31.54
N ASN A 127 -1.92 10.77 -30.72
CA ASN A 127 -1.79 11.44 -29.43
C ASN A 127 -1.50 12.94 -29.60
N ARG A 128 -0.71 13.30 -30.61
CA ARG A 128 -0.34 14.69 -30.89
C ARG A 128 -1.50 15.46 -31.52
N ALA A 129 -2.09 14.89 -32.57
CA ALA A 129 -3.10 15.55 -33.39
C ALA A 129 -4.49 15.55 -32.76
N LEU A 130 -4.96 14.43 -32.21
CA LEU A 130 -6.34 14.32 -31.70
C LEU A 130 -6.44 14.57 -30.20
N ARG A 131 -5.44 14.15 -29.42
CA ARG A 131 -5.42 14.37 -27.96
C ARG A 131 -4.70 15.64 -27.53
N GLY A 132 -4.09 16.37 -28.48
CA GLY A 132 -3.41 17.63 -28.22
C GLY A 132 -2.19 17.52 -27.31
N SER A 133 -1.49 16.38 -27.28
CA SER A 133 -0.32 16.23 -26.42
C SER A 133 0.83 17.13 -26.89
N GLY A 134 1.30 18.02 -26.02
CA GLY A 134 2.39 18.96 -26.32
C GLY A 134 3.79 18.40 -26.05
N CYS A 135 4.80 19.25 -26.22
CA CYS A 135 6.18 18.92 -25.84
C CYS A 135 6.28 18.62 -24.32
N PRO A 136 6.78 17.43 -23.92
CA PRO A 136 6.95 17.07 -22.51
C PRO A 136 7.86 18.01 -21.73
N SER A 137 8.92 18.54 -22.36
CA SER A 137 9.85 19.49 -21.72
C SER A 137 9.17 20.82 -21.39
N CYS A 138 8.47 21.42 -22.37
CA CYS A 138 7.71 22.65 -22.15
C CYS A 138 6.58 22.48 -21.13
N ALA A 139 5.92 21.32 -21.11
CA ALA A 139 4.91 21.00 -20.11
C ALA A 139 5.52 20.93 -18.70
N ARG A 140 6.67 20.27 -18.51
CA ARG A 140 7.38 20.23 -17.23
C ARG A 140 7.79 21.63 -16.75
N ARG A 141 8.32 22.47 -17.64
CA ARG A 141 8.70 23.85 -17.31
C ARG A 141 7.50 24.68 -16.84
N ARG A 142 6.40 24.69 -17.61
CA ARG A 142 5.16 25.39 -17.23
C ARG A 142 4.60 24.87 -15.90
N ASN A 143 4.57 23.56 -15.71
CA ASN A 143 4.08 22.97 -14.45
C ASN A 143 4.93 23.39 -13.25
N ARG A 144 6.26 23.51 -13.43
CA ARG A 144 7.17 24.00 -12.39
C ARG A 144 6.90 25.48 -12.06
N GLU A 145 6.76 26.32 -13.08
CA GLU A 145 6.42 27.74 -12.91
C GLU A 145 5.09 27.91 -12.18
N THR A 146 4.04 27.21 -12.62
CA THR A 146 2.73 27.20 -11.96
C THR A 146 2.83 26.71 -10.51
N ALA A 147 3.65 25.69 -10.24
CA ALA A 147 3.85 25.21 -8.88
C ALA A 147 4.48 26.29 -7.98
N LEU A 148 5.40 27.11 -8.50
CA LEU A 148 6.05 28.17 -7.72
C LEU A 148 5.14 29.38 -7.48
N THR A 149 4.28 29.73 -8.43
CA THR A 149 3.41 30.91 -8.32
C THR A 149 2.08 30.62 -7.61
N THR A 150 1.58 29.38 -7.69
CA THR A 150 0.29 29.03 -7.10
C THR A 150 0.41 28.81 -5.60
N ARG A 151 -0.50 29.41 -4.83
CA ARG A 151 -0.59 29.19 -3.38
C ARG A 151 -0.78 27.69 -3.07
N ALA A 152 0.08 27.16 -2.22
CA ALA A 152 0.02 25.77 -1.79
C ALA A 152 -1.29 25.46 -1.02
N LYS A 153 -1.93 24.34 -1.34
CA LYS A 153 -3.15 23.86 -0.66
C LYS A 153 -2.87 23.17 0.69
N THR A 154 -1.61 22.81 0.96
CA THR A 154 -1.18 22.14 2.18
C THR A 154 0.02 22.88 2.77
N PRO A 155 0.23 22.80 4.10
CA PRO A 155 1.40 23.40 4.73
C PRO A 155 2.70 22.75 4.23
N ALA A 156 3.82 23.40 4.52
CA ALA A 156 5.15 22.89 4.17
C ALA A 156 5.45 21.55 4.85
N LEU A 157 6.25 20.72 4.18
CA LEU A 157 6.64 19.39 4.64
C LEU A 157 7.32 19.43 6.01
N ALA A 158 8.28 20.35 6.21
CA ALA A 158 8.99 20.51 7.49
C ALA A 158 8.06 20.91 8.64
N LEU A 159 6.96 21.62 8.38
CA LEU A 159 5.99 22.00 9.41
C LEU A 159 5.12 20.81 9.84
N VAL A 160 4.70 19.97 8.88
CA VAL A 160 3.84 18.82 9.16
C VAL A 160 4.63 17.63 9.72
N ARG A 161 5.89 17.48 9.30
CA ARG A 161 6.81 16.38 9.66
C ARG A 161 8.26 16.90 9.71
N PRO A 162 8.69 17.52 10.81
CA PRO A 162 10.04 18.06 10.96
C PRO A 162 11.14 17.02 10.74
N GLU A 163 10.88 15.76 11.11
CA GLU A 163 11.82 14.65 10.94
C GLU A 163 12.17 14.35 9.48
N LEU A 164 11.26 14.64 8.54
CA LEU A 164 11.50 14.44 7.11
C LEU A 164 12.42 15.51 6.52
N ALA A 165 12.51 16.69 7.15
CA ALA A 165 13.41 17.75 6.68
C ALA A 165 14.88 17.29 6.75
N ALA A 166 15.24 16.50 7.76
CA ALA A 166 16.58 15.93 7.90
C ALA A 166 16.91 14.86 6.84
N GLU A 167 15.89 14.26 6.22
CA GLU A 167 16.07 13.26 5.16
C GLU A 167 15.98 13.87 3.76
N PHE A 168 15.58 15.14 3.63
CA PHE A 168 15.38 15.80 2.34
C PHE A 168 16.73 16.13 1.70
N VAL A 169 16.97 15.65 0.48
CA VAL A 169 18.19 15.98 -0.29
C VAL A 169 17.88 17.02 -1.34
N GLU A 170 17.03 16.67 -2.32
CA GLU A 170 16.67 17.56 -3.43
C GLU A 170 15.28 17.25 -3.97
N ASN A 171 14.57 18.29 -4.41
CA ASN A 171 13.30 18.13 -5.13
C ASN A 171 13.55 18.05 -6.64
N GLU A 172 13.51 16.85 -7.20
CA GLU A 172 13.74 16.60 -8.63
C GLU A 172 12.64 17.22 -9.51
N THR A 173 11.45 17.47 -8.95
CA THR A 173 10.32 18.07 -9.70
C THR A 173 10.44 19.59 -9.75
N VAL A 174 10.69 20.21 -8.59
CA VAL A 174 10.84 21.66 -8.38
C VAL A 174 12.06 21.92 -7.48
N PRO A 175 13.30 21.93 -8.02
CA PRO A 175 14.56 22.13 -7.31
C PRO A 175 14.65 23.42 -6.51
N GLN A 176 13.84 24.42 -6.84
CA GLN A 176 13.73 25.66 -6.09
C GLN A 176 13.02 25.48 -4.73
N ARG A 177 12.38 24.35 -4.49
CA ARG A 177 11.73 24.04 -3.21
C ARG A 177 12.63 23.16 -2.35
N ASP A 178 12.74 23.55 -1.09
CA ASP A 178 13.34 22.81 0.01
C ASP A 178 12.26 22.16 0.90
N ALA A 179 12.65 21.57 2.04
CA ALA A 179 11.72 20.99 3.00
C ALA A 179 10.72 22.01 3.60
N SER A 180 11.12 23.28 3.69
CA SER A 180 10.33 24.38 4.29
C SER A 180 9.36 25.04 3.32
N SER A 181 9.53 24.81 2.02
CA SER A 181 8.68 25.37 0.95
C SER A 181 7.94 24.31 0.14
N THR A 182 8.33 23.03 0.23
CA THR A 182 7.62 21.92 -0.43
C THR A 182 6.27 21.63 0.26
N PRO A 183 5.12 21.72 -0.44
CA PRO A 183 3.82 21.39 0.15
C PRO A 183 3.72 19.90 0.49
N ALA A 184 3.28 19.59 1.71
CA ALA A 184 3.19 18.23 2.24
C ALA A 184 2.31 17.27 1.39
N GLY A 185 1.28 17.79 0.72
CA GLY A 185 0.37 17.01 -0.13
C GLY A 185 0.79 16.93 -1.61
N SER A 186 1.93 17.50 -1.98
CA SER A 186 2.41 17.52 -3.37
C SER A 186 2.87 16.15 -3.88
N HIS A 187 2.80 15.99 -5.20
CA HIS A 187 3.38 14.84 -5.91
C HIS A 187 4.84 15.07 -6.33
N ASP A 188 5.47 16.12 -5.79
CA ASP A 188 6.88 16.45 -6.04
C ASP A 188 7.75 15.25 -5.67
N ARG A 189 8.48 14.75 -6.67
CA ARG A 189 9.50 13.71 -6.50
C ARG A 189 10.71 14.32 -5.82
N ILE A 190 11.04 13.78 -4.66
CA ILE A 190 12.15 14.23 -3.84
C ILE A 190 13.11 13.07 -3.67
N ARG A 191 14.41 13.34 -3.80
CA ARG A 191 15.46 12.43 -3.36
C ARG A 191 15.60 12.56 -1.85
N TRP A 192 15.51 11.44 -1.18
CA TRP A 192 15.63 11.29 0.26
C TRP A 192 16.91 10.56 0.59
N ARG A 193 17.51 10.85 1.75
CA ARG A 193 18.64 10.12 2.31
C ARG A 193 18.32 9.73 3.75
N CYS A 194 18.34 8.42 4.07
CA CYS A 194 18.15 7.97 5.45
C CYS A 194 19.44 8.17 6.24
N ARG A 195 19.36 8.08 7.57
CA ARG A 195 20.53 8.18 8.46
C ARG A 195 21.63 7.16 8.13
N ALA A 196 21.26 5.97 7.65
CA ALA A 196 22.21 4.96 7.17
C ALA A 196 22.80 5.25 5.77
N GLY A 197 22.55 6.42 5.19
CA GLY A 197 23.16 6.86 3.92
C GLY A 197 22.44 6.41 2.64
N HIS A 198 21.42 5.56 2.71
CA HIS A 198 20.69 5.12 1.51
C HIS A 198 19.91 6.27 0.88
N GLU A 199 20.04 6.40 -0.44
CA GLU A 199 19.29 7.38 -1.23
C GLU A 199 18.17 6.73 -2.04
N TRP A 200 17.01 7.40 -2.10
CA TRP A 200 15.91 6.95 -2.95
C TRP A 200 14.97 8.11 -3.32
N VAL A 201 14.18 7.90 -4.37
CA VAL A 201 13.19 8.89 -4.81
C VAL A 201 11.78 8.49 -4.39
N ALA A 202 11.07 9.39 -3.72
CA ALA A 202 9.66 9.23 -3.37
C ALA A 202 8.94 10.58 -3.36
N SER A 203 7.61 10.59 -3.52
CA SER A 203 6.86 11.85 -3.48
C SER A 203 6.69 12.39 -2.05
N ALA A 204 6.59 13.71 -1.90
CA ALA A 204 6.29 14.37 -0.62
C ALA A 204 5.02 13.77 0.04
N LYS A 205 3.92 13.67 -0.71
CA LYS A 205 2.65 13.08 -0.24
C LYS A 205 2.82 11.64 0.26
N GLN A 206 3.62 10.81 -0.41
CA GLN A 206 3.87 9.43 0.04
C GLN A 206 4.58 9.39 1.39
N ARG A 207 5.62 10.20 1.58
CA ARG A 207 6.35 10.26 2.85
C ARG A 207 5.46 10.81 3.98
N VAL A 208 4.68 11.87 3.71
CA VAL A 208 3.87 12.54 4.75
C VAL A 208 2.59 11.77 5.10
N SER A 209 1.80 11.37 4.10
CA SER A 209 0.49 10.73 4.29
C SER A 209 0.61 9.22 4.51
N HIS A 210 1.44 8.54 3.71
CA HIS A 210 1.57 7.08 3.76
C HIS A 210 2.74 6.60 4.63
N ARG A 211 3.55 7.52 5.16
CA ARG A 211 4.67 7.23 6.09
C ARG A 211 5.63 6.17 5.51
N THR A 212 5.86 6.23 4.21
CA THR A 212 6.80 5.35 3.55
C THR A 212 8.21 5.61 4.09
N ASN A 213 8.98 4.54 4.27
CA ASN A 213 10.33 4.60 4.82
C ASN A 213 11.34 4.34 3.70
N CYS A 214 12.62 4.54 4.01
CA CYS A 214 13.69 4.20 3.11
C CYS A 214 13.63 2.73 2.64
N PRO A 215 13.65 2.45 1.33
CA PRO A 215 13.66 1.10 0.79
C PRO A 215 14.99 0.35 1.02
N GLY A 216 16.11 1.07 1.23
CA GLY A 216 17.40 0.50 1.65
C GLY A 216 17.45 0.16 3.15
N CYS A 217 17.11 1.12 4.03
CA CYS A 217 16.95 0.90 5.48
C CYS A 217 15.76 -0.05 5.83
N ARG A 218 14.80 -0.29 4.92
CA ARG A 218 13.72 -1.28 5.07
C ARG A 218 13.67 -2.28 3.90
N PRO A 219 14.55 -3.28 3.87
CA PRO A 219 14.37 -4.45 3.00
C PRO A 219 13.12 -5.26 3.39
N GLY A 220 12.63 -5.09 4.63
CA GLY A 220 11.51 -5.83 5.25
C GLY A 220 10.13 -5.73 4.61
N PHE A 221 10.01 -5.08 3.44
CA PHE A 221 8.85 -5.24 2.55
C PHE A 221 9.08 -6.29 1.45
N ARG A 222 10.28 -6.89 1.37
CA ARG A 222 10.69 -7.82 0.30
C ARG A 222 11.13 -9.20 0.80
N SER A 223 11.32 -9.36 2.12
CA SER A 223 11.63 -10.62 2.79
C SER A 223 10.66 -10.87 3.93
N SER A 224 10.00 -12.02 3.94
CA SER A 224 9.01 -12.42 4.95
C SER A 224 9.67 -13.01 6.19
N ARG A 225 8.95 -13.03 7.32
CA ARG A 225 9.41 -13.71 8.54
C ARG A 225 9.67 -15.20 8.29
N LEU A 226 8.80 -15.82 7.49
CA LEU A 226 8.87 -17.23 7.10
C LEU A 226 10.23 -17.57 6.46
N GLU A 227 10.78 -16.70 5.61
CA GLU A 227 12.09 -16.92 5.00
C GLU A 227 13.22 -17.07 6.04
N TYR A 228 13.23 -16.24 7.09
CA TYR A 228 14.24 -16.34 8.14
C TYR A 228 14.04 -17.57 9.00
N ASP A 229 12.79 -17.93 9.30
CA ASP A 229 12.49 -19.13 10.08
C ASP A 229 12.95 -20.39 9.33
N VAL A 230 12.58 -20.52 8.05
CA VAL A 230 13.00 -21.66 7.22
C VAL A 230 14.52 -21.68 7.03
N ALA A 231 15.16 -20.53 6.82
CA ALA A 231 16.61 -20.44 6.69
C ALA A 231 17.36 -20.94 7.93
N GLU A 232 16.96 -20.48 9.13
CA GLU A 232 17.58 -20.92 10.39
C GLU A 232 17.31 -22.40 10.66
N LEU A 233 16.12 -22.90 10.33
CA LEU A 233 15.81 -24.32 10.48
C LEU A 233 16.66 -25.19 9.53
N ILE A 234 16.82 -24.79 8.27
CA ILE A 234 17.71 -25.48 7.32
C ILE A 234 19.15 -25.46 7.85
N THR A 235 19.63 -24.29 8.29
CA THR A 235 20.99 -24.12 8.81
C THR A 235 21.26 -25.06 9.98
N VAL A 236 20.36 -25.14 10.97
CA VAL A 236 20.54 -26.02 12.13
C VAL A 236 20.37 -27.50 11.76
N ALA A 237 19.49 -27.83 10.82
CA ALA A 237 19.23 -29.22 10.45
C ALA A 237 20.28 -29.83 9.52
N THR A 238 20.99 -29.00 8.75
CA THR A 238 21.93 -29.45 7.71
C THR A 238 23.36 -28.95 7.90
N GLY A 239 23.57 -27.88 8.66
CA GLY A 239 24.85 -27.17 8.74
C GLY A 239 25.15 -26.26 7.53
N LEU A 240 24.27 -26.20 6.53
CA LEU A 240 24.48 -25.41 5.31
C LEU A 240 24.25 -23.92 5.53
N GLY A 241 25.04 -23.08 4.84
CA GLY A 241 24.90 -21.64 4.82
C GLY A 241 23.71 -21.19 3.98
N VAL A 242 22.73 -20.54 4.62
CA VAL A 242 21.52 -20.03 3.95
C VAL A 242 21.50 -18.51 3.95
N GLN A 243 21.57 -17.91 2.75
CA GLN A 243 21.35 -16.49 2.53
C GLN A 243 19.87 -16.22 2.26
N VAL A 244 19.30 -15.25 2.98
CA VAL A 244 17.91 -14.80 2.79
C VAL A 244 17.87 -13.59 1.85
N SER A 245 16.93 -13.64 0.90
CA SER A 245 16.69 -12.64 -0.14
C SER A 245 17.88 -12.42 -1.06
N HIS A 246 18.25 -13.47 -1.78
CA HIS A 246 19.29 -13.43 -2.79
C HIS A 246 18.82 -12.69 -4.04
N GLU A 247 19.72 -11.95 -4.70
CA GLU A 247 19.46 -11.27 -5.97
C GLU A 247 20.25 -11.95 -7.08
N GLU A 248 19.56 -12.69 -7.94
CA GLU A 248 20.15 -13.38 -9.08
C GLU A 248 20.09 -12.47 -10.32
N PRO A 249 21.21 -12.13 -10.96
CA PRO A 249 21.20 -11.30 -12.17
C PRO A 249 20.33 -11.89 -13.29
N ARG A 250 19.55 -11.05 -13.96
CA ARG A 250 18.75 -11.50 -15.10
C ARG A 250 19.57 -11.55 -16.38
N GLN A 251 19.40 -12.64 -17.12
CA GLN A 251 20.06 -12.82 -18.42
C GLN A 251 19.41 -12.01 -19.54
N ASP A 252 18.14 -11.64 -19.40
CA ASP A 252 17.35 -11.02 -20.49
C ASP A 252 17.28 -9.49 -20.43
N ARG A 253 17.73 -8.86 -19.34
CA ARG A 253 17.80 -7.40 -19.18
C ARG A 253 18.66 -7.02 -17.98
N ALA A 254 19.13 -5.77 -17.95
CA ALA A 254 19.84 -5.18 -16.80
C ALA A 254 18.89 -4.97 -15.61
N ASP A 255 18.63 -6.07 -14.89
CA ASP A 255 17.70 -6.19 -13.77
C ASP A 255 18.11 -7.42 -12.94
N VAL A 256 17.54 -7.59 -11.75
CA VAL A 256 17.77 -8.76 -10.89
C VAL A 256 16.48 -9.53 -10.65
N GLU A 257 16.58 -10.83 -10.47
CA GLU A 257 15.53 -11.73 -10.02
C GLU A 257 15.75 -12.02 -8.54
N ARG A 258 14.81 -11.64 -7.69
CA ARG A 258 14.94 -11.89 -6.25
C ARG A 258 14.49 -13.31 -5.92
N ILE A 259 15.32 -14.05 -5.21
CA ILE A 259 15.09 -15.41 -4.73
C ILE A 259 15.00 -15.40 -3.21
N ASP A 260 14.06 -16.14 -2.64
CA ASP A 260 13.81 -16.08 -1.19
C ASP A 260 14.98 -16.63 -0.37
N LEU A 261 15.52 -17.79 -0.74
CA LEU A 261 16.69 -18.40 -0.10
C LEU A 261 17.74 -18.83 -1.14
N TRP A 262 19.01 -18.70 -0.78
CA TRP A 262 20.13 -19.28 -1.52
C TRP A 262 21.00 -20.10 -0.57
N ILE A 263 21.21 -21.38 -0.92
CA ILE A 263 22.10 -22.30 -0.21
C ILE A 263 23.39 -22.36 -0.99
N GLN A 264 24.43 -21.74 -0.45
CA GLN A 264 25.64 -21.39 -1.18
C GLN A 264 26.42 -22.64 -1.60
N GLU A 265 26.55 -23.60 -0.70
CA GLU A 265 27.32 -24.83 -0.90
C GLU A 265 26.68 -25.75 -1.96
N LEU A 266 25.37 -25.64 -2.17
CA LEU A 266 24.63 -26.42 -3.17
C LEU A 266 24.33 -25.63 -4.45
N ASP A 267 24.73 -24.35 -4.50
CA ASP A 267 24.27 -23.35 -5.48
C ASP A 267 22.75 -23.45 -5.72
N MET A 268 21.98 -23.63 -4.64
CA MET A 268 20.55 -23.95 -4.71
C MET A 268 19.71 -22.71 -4.42
N LEU A 269 18.86 -22.35 -5.36
CA LEU A 269 17.94 -21.22 -5.28
C LEU A 269 16.56 -21.72 -4.87
N ILE A 270 15.95 -21.16 -3.83
CA ILE A 270 14.65 -21.62 -3.31
C ILE A 270 13.70 -20.42 -3.22
N ASP A 271 12.52 -20.54 -3.82
CA ASP A 271 11.38 -19.68 -3.52
C ASP A 271 10.36 -20.42 -2.63
N LEU A 272 9.81 -19.68 -1.67
CA LEU A 272 8.74 -20.12 -0.78
C LEU A 272 7.45 -19.42 -1.21
N ASP A 273 6.46 -20.18 -1.68
CA ASP A 273 5.18 -19.63 -2.17
C ASP A 273 4.02 -19.89 -1.18
N PRO A 274 3.93 -19.15 -0.05
CA PRO A 274 2.75 -19.22 0.81
C PRO A 274 1.53 -18.71 0.06
N GLU A 275 0.36 -19.28 0.36
CA GLU A 275 -0.86 -19.11 -0.42
C GLU A 275 -1.26 -17.62 -0.51
N ARG A 276 -1.12 -16.90 0.61
CA ARG A 276 -1.52 -15.50 0.75
C ARG A 276 -0.96 -14.57 -0.35
N TRP A 277 0.27 -14.80 -0.81
CA TRP A 277 0.93 -13.94 -1.80
C TRP A 277 0.87 -14.48 -3.23
N HIS A 278 0.55 -15.77 -3.38
CA HIS A 278 0.56 -16.49 -4.66
C HIS A 278 -0.83 -16.90 -5.15
N ARG A 279 -1.89 -16.46 -4.47
CA ARG A 279 -3.27 -16.67 -4.90
C ARG A 279 -3.60 -15.89 -6.18
N GLY A 280 -4.33 -16.53 -7.08
CA GLY A 280 -4.89 -15.92 -8.28
C GLY A 280 -4.04 -16.08 -9.55
N GLU A 281 -4.68 -15.84 -10.69
CA GLU A 281 -4.11 -16.19 -12.00
C GLU A 281 -2.87 -15.36 -12.36
N ALA A 282 -2.86 -14.07 -12.01
CA ALA A 282 -1.72 -13.20 -12.28
C ALA A 282 -0.44 -13.62 -11.52
N ALA A 283 -0.59 -14.09 -10.27
CA ALA A 283 0.51 -14.62 -9.48
C ALA A 283 1.00 -15.94 -10.08
N ARG A 284 0.08 -16.88 -10.36
CA ARG A 284 0.38 -18.15 -11.04
C ARG A 284 1.15 -17.95 -12.34
N ARG A 285 0.75 -16.98 -13.17
CA ARG A 285 1.45 -16.63 -14.42
C ARG A 285 2.86 -16.05 -14.16
N ARG A 286 3.08 -15.28 -13.09
CA ARG A 286 4.42 -14.79 -12.71
C ARG A 286 5.32 -15.93 -12.27
N ASP A 287 4.83 -16.78 -11.38
CA ASP A 287 5.57 -17.92 -10.83
C ASP A 287 6.00 -18.89 -11.96
N ALA A 288 5.09 -19.19 -12.89
CA ALA A 288 5.36 -20.03 -14.05
C ALA A 288 6.46 -19.44 -14.96
N ARG A 289 6.49 -18.12 -15.15
CA ARG A 289 7.56 -17.45 -15.92
C ARG A 289 8.90 -17.52 -15.20
N LYS A 290 8.92 -17.37 -13.88
CA LYS A 290 10.15 -17.45 -13.08
C LYS A 290 10.69 -18.89 -13.08
N LEU A 291 9.83 -19.89 -12.92
CA LEU A 291 10.20 -21.32 -13.02
C LEU A 291 10.83 -21.67 -14.38
N ARG A 292 10.26 -21.20 -15.50
CA ARG A 292 10.88 -21.39 -16.83
C ARG A 292 12.22 -20.70 -16.98
N ARG A 293 12.37 -19.49 -16.44
CA ARG A 293 13.60 -18.70 -16.58
C ARG A 293 14.77 -19.33 -15.82
N LEU A 294 14.49 -19.89 -14.66
CA LEU A 294 15.49 -20.53 -13.79
C LEU A 294 15.62 -22.03 -14.08
N ALA A 295 15.09 -22.52 -15.20
CA ALA A 295 15.06 -23.94 -15.55
C ALA A 295 16.45 -24.61 -15.57
N SER A 296 17.49 -23.87 -15.96
CA SER A 296 18.88 -24.37 -16.01
C SER A 296 19.63 -24.27 -14.67
N ARG A 297 19.11 -23.50 -13.70
CA ARG A 297 19.71 -23.34 -12.37
C ARG A 297 19.21 -24.45 -11.44
N ASN A 298 19.93 -24.74 -10.35
CA ASN A 298 19.47 -25.64 -9.29
C ASN A 298 18.39 -24.93 -8.46
N TYR A 299 17.21 -24.76 -9.06
CA TYR A 299 16.14 -23.93 -8.54
C TYR A 299 14.98 -24.78 -8.01
N VAL A 300 14.47 -24.47 -6.83
CA VAL A 300 13.34 -25.15 -6.19
C VAL A 300 12.26 -24.12 -5.89
N ARG A 301 11.03 -24.41 -6.33
CA ARG A 301 9.86 -23.65 -5.94
C ARG A 301 9.02 -24.48 -4.98
N ALA A 302 9.10 -24.16 -3.70
CA ALA A 302 8.25 -24.76 -2.68
C ALA A 302 6.89 -24.05 -2.67
N ARG A 303 5.80 -24.80 -2.69
CA ARG A 303 4.44 -24.23 -2.79
C ARG A 303 3.53 -24.79 -1.71
N SER A 304 2.70 -23.91 -1.17
CA SER A 304 1.60 -24.30 -0.28
C SER A 304 0.69 -25.35 -0.94
N LEU A 305 0.13 -26.26 -0.14
CA LEU A 305 -0.71 -27.37 -0.60
C LEU A 305 -1.88 -26.89 -1.47
N GLN A 306 -2.52 -25.78 -1.08
CA GLN A 306 -3.67 -25.20 -1.77
C GLN A 306 -3.35 -24.63 -3.15
N LEU A 307 -2.09 -24.27 -3.41
CA LEU A 307 -1.67 -23.72 -4.69
C LEU A 307 -1.43 -24.80 -5.75
N GLY A 308 -1.11 -26.02 -5.29
CA GLY A 308 -0.68 -27.12 -6.15
C GLY A 308 0.57 -26.82 -6.98
N ALA A 309 0.93 -27.77 -7.84
CA ALA A 309 2.02 -27.60 -8.80
C ALA A 309 1.61 -26.70 -9.97
N LEU A 310 2.58 -25.94 -10.49
CA LEU A 310 2.41 -25.21 -11.72
C LEU A 310 2.57 -26.17 -12.91
N ASP A 311 1.57 -26.17 -13.78
CA ASP A 311 1.63 -26.85 -15.07
C ASP A 311 2.47 -26.01 -16.05
N VAL A 312 3.76 -26.35 -16.14
CA VAL A 312 4.77 -25.61 -16.89
C VAL A 312 5.66 -26.61 -17.61
N PRO A 313 5.60 -26.72 -18.95
CA PRO A 313 6.56 -27.53 -19.70
C PRO A 313 7.95 -26.92 -19.52
N LEU A 314 8.88 -27.73 -18.99
CA LEU A 314 10.28 -27.37 -18.81
C LEU A 314 11.14 -28.05 -19.90
N PRO A 315 12.20 -27.39 -20.39
CA PRO A 315 13.12 -27.99 -21.34
C PRO A 315 13.76 -29.30 -20.82
N PRO A 316 14.13 -30.25 -21.70
CA PRO A 316 14.94 -31.40 -21.32
C PRO A 316 16.23 -30.96 -20.62
N GLY A 317 16.63 -31.68 -19.56
CA GLY A 317 17.81 -31.33 -18.76
C GLY A 317 17.60 -30.18 -17.77
N SER A 318 16.36 -29.69 -17.60
CA SER A 318 16.04 -28.70 -16.56
C SER A 318 16.38 -29.23 -15.17
N ARG A 319 17.00 -28.38 -14.36
CA ARG A 319 17.33 -28.62 -12.94
C ARG A 319 16.32 -27.98 -11.99
N ALA A 320 15.38 -27.19 -12.51
CA ALA A 320 14.30 -26.59 -11.74
C ALA A 320 13.26 -27.63 -11.28
N ARG A 321 12.87 -27.55 -10.00
CA ARG A 321 11.98 -28.50 -9.32
C ARG A 321 10.86 -27.77 -8.58
N GLN A 322 9.75 -28.47 -8.37
CA GLN A 322 8.64 -27.99 -7.53
C GLN A 322 8.42 -28.96 -6.38
N VAL A 323 8.22 -28.45 -5.18
CA VAL A 323 7.77 -29.25 -4.02
C VAL A 323 6.49 -28.68 -3.45
N ILE A 324 5.59 -29.57 -3.05
CA ILE A 324 4.29 -29.19 -2.48
C ILE A 324 4.30 -29.59 -1.00
N LEU A 325 3.86 -28.67 -0.15
CA LEU A 325 3.70 -28.94 1.28
C LEU A 325 2.70 -30.07 1.51
N SER A 326 2.94 -30.90 2.52
CA SER A 326 2.03 -32.00 2.90
C SER A 326 0.84 -31.54 3.74
N GLY A 327 0.85 -30.31 4.26
CA GLY A 327 -0.17 -29.73 5.13
C GLY A 327 -0.63 -28.34 4.69
N SER A 328 -1.79 -27.92 5.21
CA SER A 328 -2.47 -26.68 4.85
C SER A 328 -2.04 -25.43 5.64
N ALA A 329 -1.24 -25.61 6.70
CA ALA A 329 -0.77 -24.52 7.58
C ALA A 329 0.48 -23.83 6.98
N ASP A 330 0.30 -23.06 5.92
CA ASP A 330 1.40 -22.42 5.17
C ASP A 330 2.23 -21.39 5.97
N GLY A 331 1.77 -21.00 7.17
CA GLY A 331 2.54 -20.20 8.13
C GLY A 331 3.50 -21.00 9.02
N ASP A 332 3.45 -22.33 9.02
CA ASP A 332 4.31 -23.19 9.83
C ASP A 332 5.65 -23.48 9.12
N PRO A 333 6.78 -22.90 9.58
CA PRO A 333 8.09 -23.10 8.94
C PRO A 333 8.58 -24.55 8.96
N GLU A 334 8.06 -25.41 9.84
CA GLU A 334 8.45 -26.83 9.88
C GLU A 334 7.92 -27.61 8.68
N LEU A 335 6.72 -27.27 8.18
CA LEU A 335 6.17 -27.90 6.97
C LEU A 335 7.01 -27.57 5.73
N TRP A 336 7.50 -26.34 5.65
CA TRP A 336 8.41 -25.91 4.59
C TRP A 336 9.75 -26.63 4.67
N LEU A 337 10.34 -26.74 5.86
CA LEU A 337 11.56 -27.53 6.07
C LEU A 337 11.34 -28.99 5.63
N ALA A 338 10.26 -29.62 6.10
CA ALA A 338 9.94 -31.02 5.82
C ALA A 338 9.81 -31.28 4.31
N ALA A 339 9.20 -30.36 3.56
CA ALA A 339 9.09 -30.46 2.10
C ALA A 339 10.44 -30.32 1.38
N LEU A 340 11.38 -29.55 1.95
CA LEU A 340 12.71 -29.31 1.38
C LEU A 340 13.74 -30.39 1.74
N VAL A 341 13.58 -31.08 2.88
CA VAL A 341 14.51 -32.10 3.38
C VAL A 341 14.95 -33.13 2.32
N PRO A 342 14.05 -33.74 1.52
CA PRO A 342 14.47 -34.72 0.52
C PRO A 342 15.45 -34.13 -0.51
N ILE A 343 15.19 -32.92 -1.00
CA ILE A 343 16.03 -32.25 -2.00
C ILE A 343 17.38 -31.83 -1.41
N LEU A 344 17.37 -31.36 -0.16
CA LEU A 344 18.60 -30.97 0.54
C LEU A 344 19.54 -32.17 0.73
N ARG A 345 18.98 -33.36 1.00
CA ARG A 345 19.75 -34.62 1.15
C ARG A 345 20.37 -35.10 -0.16
N GLU A 346 19.64 -35.00 -1.26
CA GLU A 346 20.19 -35.34 -2.58
C GLU A 346 21.42 -34.48 -2.94
N GLY A 347 21.41 -33.21 -2.55
CA GLY A 347 22.52 -32.29 -2.80
C GLY A 347 23.68 -32.40 -1.80
N SER A 348 23.41 -32.81 -0.57
CA SER A 348 24.39 -32.89 0.51
C SER A 348 24.73 -34.34 0.85
N ALA A 349 25.77 -34.88 0.20
CA ALA A 349 26.29 -36.23 0.43
C ALA A 349 26.82 -36.47 1.87
N GLN A 350 26.78 -35.47 2.75
CA GLN A 350 27.35 -35.50 4.11
C GLN A 350 26.30 -35.51 5.23
N THR A 351 25.00 -35.41 4.94
CA THR A 351 23.94 -35.38 5.97
C THR A 351 23.42 -36.80 6.32
N SER A 352 24.20 -37.54 7.10
CA SER A 352 23.81 -38.86 7.65
C SER A 352 22.97 -38.78 8.94
N THR A 353 22.68 -37.58 9.44
CA THR A 353 21.88 -37.37 10.66
C THR A 353 20.37 -37.27 10.33
N PRO A 354 19.48 -37.86 11.14
CA PRO A 354 18.04 -37.62 11.01
C PRO A 354 17.73 -36.13 11.14
N LEU A 355 17.06 -35.54 10.14
CA LEU A 355 16.61 -34.13 10.13
C LEU A 355 15.41 -33.89 11.08
N THR A 356 15.37 -34.59 12.21
CA THR A 356 14.41 -34.35 13.28
C THR A 356 15.09 -33.48 14.31
N LEU A 357 14.88 -32.17 14.21
CA LEU A 357 15.41 -31.23 15.18
C LEU A 357 14.71 -31.42 16.55
N PRO A 358 15.46 -31.53 17.66
CA PRO A 358 14.87 -31.48 19.00
C PRO A 358 14.08 -30.17 19.19
N ARG A 359 12.98 -30.22 19.97
CA ARG A 359 12.12 -29.06 20.23
C ARG A 359 12.89 -27.83 20.72
N ALA A 360 13.90 -28.04 21.57
CA ALA A 360 14.76 -26.96 22.08
C ALA A 360 15.62 -26.32 20.96
N ALA A 361 16.19 -27.12 20.07
CA ALA A 361 16.99 -26.61 18.94
C ALA A 361 16.12 -25.80 17.97
N LYS A 362 14.90 -26.27 17.69
CA LYS A 362 13.91 -25.52 16.89
C LYS A 362 13.57 -24.17 17.53
N ALA A 363 13.24 -24.17 18.82
CA ALA A 363 12.91 -22.94 19.54
C ALA A 363 14.07 -21.92 19.52
N GLN A 364 15.32 -22.39 19.68
CA GLN A 364 16.51 -21.53 19.57
C GLN A 364 16.71 -20.99 18.16
N ALA A 365 16.52 -21.82 17.12
CA ALA A 365 16.62 -21.42 15.71
C ALA A 365 15.59 -20.34 15.37
N LEU A 366 14.31 -20.56 15.72
CA LEU A 366 13.24 -19.58 15.52
C LEU A 366 13.46 -18.30 16.35
N GLY A 367 14.08 -18.41 17.53
CA GLY A 367 14.50 -17.26 18.32
C GLY A 367 15.61 -16.43 17.64
N ARG A 368 16.60 -17.08 17.00
CA ARG A 368 17.63 -16.39 16.21
C ARG A 368 17.04 -15.79 14.94
N ALA A 369 16.18 -16.52 14.23
CA ALA A 369 15.43 -16.00 13.08
C ALA A 369 14.67 -14.73 13.47
N ALA A 370 14.05 -14.73 14.66
CA ALA A 370 13.35 -13.57 15.18
C ALA A 370 14.24 -12.37 15.38
N ARG A 371 15.41 -12.56 15.99
CA ARG A 371 16.37 -11.48 16.18
C ARG A 371 16.91 -10.99 14.85
N ARG A 372 17.40 -11.88 13.97
CA ARG A 372 17.90 -11.49 12.63
C ARG A 372 16.86 -10.76 11.80
N TRP A 373 15.60 -11.21 11.85
CA TRP A 373 14.49 -10.53 11.20
C TRP A 373 14.21 -9.18 11.89
N ALA A 374 14.17 -9.10 13.22
CA ALA A 374 13.97 -7.85 13.95
C ALA A 374 15.11 -6.83 13.70
N ASP A 375 16.37 -7.27 13.75
CA ASP A 375 17.59 -6.48 13.54
C ASP A 375 17.64 -5.89 12.11
N ARG A 376 17.21 -6.66 11.08
CA ARG A 376 17.04 -6.14 9.71
C ARG A 376 15.82 -5.24 9.54
N HIS A 377 14.87 -5.28 10.47
CA HIS A 377 13.64 -4.49 10.44
C HIS A 377 13.69 -3.24 11.33
N HIS A 378 14.69 -3.11 12.21
CA HIS A 378 14.80 -2.01 13.18
C HIS A 378 16.26 -1.57 13.41
N GLU A 379 16.61 -0.39 12.93
CA GLU A 379 17.17 0.60 13.87
C GLU A 379 16.00 0.93 14.83
N PRO A 380 16.21 0.95 16.16
CA PRO A 380 15.13 1.23 17.12
C PRO A 380 14.34 2.45 16.67
N ARG A 381 13.00 2.39 16.69
CA ARG A 381 12.22 3.59 16.41
C ARG A 381 12.70 4.67 17.37
N ALA A 382 13.15 5.81 16.83
CA ALA A 382 13.50 6.99 17.63
C ALA A 382 12.34 7.42 18.57
N ARG A 383 11.13 6.97 18.26
CA ARG A 383 9.87 7.18 18.96
C ARG A 383 9.09 5.86 19.04
N SER A 384 9.34 5.07 20.09
CA SER A 384 8.72 3.78 20.39
C SER A 384 7.82 3.84 21.62
N LEU A 385 7.00 2.81 21.84
CA LEU A 385 6.25 2.68 23.10
C LEU A 385 7.20 2.69 24.30
N ALA A 386 8.35 2.00 24.20
CA ALA A 386 9.36 1.99 25.25
C ALA A 386 9.98 3.36 25.50
N SER A 387 10.28 4.14 24.45
CA SER A 387 10.93 5.44 24.62
C SER A 387 9.98 6.55 25.08
N GLU A 388 8.71 6.53 24.65
CA GLU A 388 7.73 7.58 24.99
C GLU A 388 6.85 7.26 26.19
N HIS A 389 6.60 5.96 26.46
CA HIS A 389 5.77 5.53 27.58
C HIS A 389 6.42 4.37 28.36
N PRO A 390 7.53 4.60 29.08
CA PRO A 390 8.23 3.57 29.83
C PRO A 390 7.34 2.82 30.84
N HIS A 391 6.38 3.52 31.46
CA HIS A 391 5.42 2.94 32.40
C HIS A 391 4.43 1.96 31.75
N LEU A 392 4.13 2.11 30.46
CA LEU A 392 3.31 1.15 29.72
C LEU A 392 4.15 -0.03 29.23
N ALA A 393 5.43 0.20 28.95
CA ALA A 393 6.35 -0.86 28.54
C ALA A 393 6.52 -1.94 29.62
N THR A 394 6.35 -1.60 30.91
CA THR A 394 6.36 -2.60 32.01
C THR A 394 5.09 -3.46 32.06
N GLU A 395 3.98 -2.96 31.51
CA GLU A 395 2.72 -3.70 31.37
C GLU A 395 2.66 -4.50 30.05
N PHE A 396 3.65 -4.35 29.15
CA PHE A 396 3.69 -5.03 27.86
C PHE A 396 4.09 -6.50 28.01
N VAL A 397 3.31 -7.41 27.41
CA VAL A 397 3.64 -8.85 27.34
C VAL A 397 4.10 -9.23 25.94
N ALA A 398 3.23 -9.09 24.94
CA ALA A 398 3.53 -9.45 23.55
C ALA A 398 2.56 -8.79 22.57
N VAL A 399 2.99 -8.59 21.33
CA VAL A 399 2.05 -8.31 20.22
C VAL A 399 1.38 -9.63 19.83
N VAL A 400 0.05 -9.68 19.85
CA VAL A 400 -0.75 -10.92 19.69
C VAL A 400 -0.38 -11.65 18.39
N ASP A 401 -0.38 -10.94 17.27
CA ASP A 401 -0.11 -11.55 15.96
C ASP A 401 1.40 -11.70 15.66
N ARG A 402 2.27 -11.08 16.47
CA ARG A 402 3.72 -10.99 16.22
C ARG A 402 4.51 -11.04 17.54
N PRO A 403 4.54 -12.18 18.25
CA PRO A 403 5.09 -12.29 19.60
C PRO A 403 6.59 -11.99 19.70
N GLY A 404 7.31 -11.95 18.58
CA GLY A 404 8.73 -11.57 18.54
C GLY A 404 9.00 -10.05 18.60
N LEU A 405 7.96 -9.20 18.61
CA LEU A 405 8.12 -7.74 18.73
C LEU A 405 8.08 -7.29 20.19
N THR A 406 8.95 -6.36 20.53
CA THR A 406 9.07 -5.74 21.85
C THR A 406 8.41 -4.35 21.89
N ALA A 407 8.29 -3.77 23.08
CA ALA A 407 7.83 -2.39 23.25
C ALA A 407 8.73 -1.35 22.52
N ALA A 408 9.99 -1.67 22.22
CA ALA A 408 10.88 -0.80 21.45
C ALA A 408 10.58 -0.80 19.94
N ASP A 409 9.85 -1.81 19.45
CA ASP A 409 9.60 -2.04 18.02
C ASP A 409 8.26 -1.44 17.54
N ILE A 410 7.36 -1.14 18.47
CA ILE A 410 5.99 -0.67 18.17
C ILE A 410 5.81 0.85 18.39
N ALA A 411 4.92 1.46 17.61
CA ALA A 411 4.62 2.88 17.73
C ALA A 411 3.64 3.15 18.87
N PRO A 412 3.84 4.20 19.70
CA PRO A 412 2.89 4.58 20.74
C PRO A 412 1.46 4.78 20.24
N ALA A 413 1.30 5.41 19.07
CA ALA A 413 -0.01 5.67 18.46
C ALA A 413 -0.45 4.58 17.45
N GLY A 414 0.19 3.41 17.49
CA GLY A 414 -0.05 2.30 16.57
C GLY A 414 -1.37 1.56 16.83
N ASP A 415 -1.83 0.84 15.80
CA ASP A 415 -3.00 -0.04 15.87
C ASP A 415 -2.64 -1.48 16.29
N ASP A 416 -1.39 -1.73 16.67
CA ASP A 416 -0.90 -3.04 17.08
C ASP A 416 -1.72 -3.58 18.27
N LEU A 417 -2.30 -4.78 18.13
CA LEU A 417 -3.01 -5.49 19.19
C LEU A 417 -2.00 -6.16 20.11
N VAL A 418 -2.01 -5.75 21.38
CA VAL A 418 -1.02 -6.14 22.38
C VAL A 418 -1.74 -6.82 23.54
N LEU A 419 -1.13 -7.90 24.03
CA LEU A 419 -1.44 -8.49 25.32
C LEU A 419 -0.72 -7.68 26.41
N TRP A 420 -1.50 -7.14 27.34
CA TRP A 420 -1.04 -6.34 28.46
C TRP A 420 -1.24 -7.12 29.76
N ARG A 421 -0.40 -6.87 30.75
CA ARG A 421 -0.54 -7.41 32.11
C ARG A 421 -0.45 -6.28 33.12
N CYS A 422 -1.47 -6.18 33.96
CA CYS A 422 -1.57 -5.11 34.94
C CYS A 422 -0.49 -5.32 36.01
N THR A 423 0.29 -4.32 36.32
CA THR A 423 1.28 -4.39 37.41
C THR A 423 0.63 -4.42 38.80
N ALA A 424 -0.61 -3.95 38.94
CA ALA A 424 -1.32 -3.90 40.23
C ALA A 424 -2.10 -5.17 40.56
N CYS A 425 -2.80 -5.77 39.58
CA CYS A 425 -3.67 -6.93 39.82
C CYS A 425 -3.32 -8.16 38.97
N LEU A 426 -2.25 -8.09 38.17
CA LEU A 426 -1.77 -9.16 37.29
C LEU A 426 -2.76 -9.64 36.22
N HIS A 427 -3.91 -8.99 36.09
CA HIS A 427 -4.88 -9.31 35.05
C HIS A 427 -4.28 -9.07 33.67
N GLU A 428 -4.46 -10.03 32.79
CA GLU A 428 -4.05 -9.94 31.40
C GLU A 428 -5.23 -9.60 30.49
N TRP A 429 -5.03 -8.65 29.57
CA TRP A 429 -6.06 -8.27 28.60
C TRP A 429 -5.45 -7.83 27.28
N GLN A 430 -6.23 -7.94 26.20
CA GLN A 430 -5.80 -7.52 24.87
C GLN A 430 -6.42 -6.17 24.51
N THR A 431 -5.60 -5.23 24.05
CA THR A 431 -6.09 -3.99 23.44
C THR A 431 -5.04 -3.34 22.55
N LYS A 432 -5.46 -2.39 21.72
CA LYS A 432 -4.59 -1.68 20.79
C LYS A 432 -3.66 -0.71 21.54
N THR A 433 -2.43 -0.57 21.03
CA THR A 433 -1.41 0.32 21.61
C THR A 433 -1.90 1.77 21.74
N LYS A 434 -2.58 2.31 20.70
CA LYS A 434 -3.16 3.66 20.74
C LYS A 434 -4.22 3.88 21.83
N ASN A 435 -4.92 2.84 22.29
CA ASN A 435 -5.92 2.97 23.34
C ASN A 435 -5.25 3.19 24.71
N ARG A 436 -4.12 2.51 24.93
CA ARG A 436 -3.33 2.64 26.16
C ARG A 436 -2.60 3.98 26.24
N THR A 437 -2.13 4.50 25.10
CA THR A 437 -1.37 5.75 25.04
C THR A 437 -2.27 6.98 24.89
N ARG A 438 -3.06 7.08 23.81
CA ARG A 438 -3.85 8.29 23.51
C ARG A 438 -5.15 8.38 24.29
N LEU A 439 -5.84 7.24 24.46
CA LEU A 439 -7.11 7.20 25.19
C LEU A 439 -6.90 6.93 26.69
N GLY A 440 -5.67 6.62 27.11
CA GLY A 440 -5.31 6.38 28.52
C GLY A 440 -6.11 5.24 29.17
N THR A 441 -6.61 4.26 28.40
CA THR A 441 -7.47 3.21 28.96
C THR A 441 -6.66 2.26 29.86
N GLY A 442 -7.10 2.06 31.11
CA GLY A 442 -6.47 1.18 32.08
C GLY A 442 -6.88 -0.30 32.02
N CYS A 443 -6.38 -1.07 32.97
CA CYS A 443 -6.85 -2.43 33.26
C CYS A 443 -8.37 -2.42 33.55
N PRO A 444 -9.20 -3.22 32.85
CA PRO A 444 -10.65 -3.16 33.02
C PRO A 444 -11.12 -3.48 34.45
N PRO A 445 -10.68 -4.56 35.11
CA PRO A 445 -11.02 -4.83 36.52
C PRO A 445 -10.70 -3.66 37.47
N CYS A 446 -9.51 -3.07 37.37
CA CYS A 446 -9.12 -1.95 38.22
C CYS A 446 -10.02 -0.73 37.98
N ARG A 447 -10.38 -0.45 36.73
CA ARG A 447 -11.28 0.64 36.38
C ARG A 447 -12.70 0.42 36.93
N TYR A 448 -13.22 -0.80 36.85
CA TYR A 448 -14.52 -1.15 37.42
C TYR A 448 -14.52 -0.98 38.95
N GLN A 449 -13.47 -1.45 39.64
CA GLN A 449 -13.34 -1.27 41.10
C GLN A 449 -13.26 0.20 41.50
N GLN A 450 -12.48 1.01 40.78
CA GLN A 450 -12.38 2.45 41.03
C GLN A 450 -13.72 3.16 40.77
N GLY A 451 -14.41 2.81 39.69
CA GLY A 451 -15.74 3.32 39.37
C GLY A 451 -16.77 2.95 40.45
N GLY A 452 -16.74 1.72 40.97
CA GLY A 452 -17.57 1.29 42.09
C GLY A 452 -17.32 2.10 43.35
N ARG A 453 -16.05 2.35 43.71
CA ARG A 453 -15.69 3.19 44.87
C ARG A 453 -16.17 4.64 44.72
N LEU A 454 -15.99 5.24 43.54
CA LEU A 454 -16.47 6.61 43.26
C LEU A 454 -18.00 6.67 43.27
N ALA A 455 -18.67 5.67 42.68
CA ALA A 455 -20.12 5.58 42.68
C ALA A 455 -20.70 5.33 44.07
N ALA A 456 -19.97 4.69 44.99
CA ALA A 456 -20.42 4.49 46.38
C ALA A 456 -20.39 5.78 47.22
N ARG A 457 -19.53 6.75 46.85
CA ARG A 457 -19.44 8.04 47.53
C ARG A 457 -20.68 8.90 47.28
N ALA A 458 -21.07 9.67 48.29
CA ALA A 458 -22.10 10.67 48.16
C ALA A 458 -21.61 11.84 47.27
N ALA A 459 -22.54 12.43 46.51
CA ALA A 459 -22.28 13.69 45.84
C ALA A 459 -22.14 14.82 46.88
N PRO A 460 -21.37 15.89 46.61
CA PRO A 460 -21.28 17.04 47.49
C PRO A 460 -22.66 17.58 47.88
N GLY A 461 -22.90 17.81 49.18
CA GLY A 461 -24.21 18.27 49.70
C GLY A 461 -25.30 17.21 49.75
N ASN A 462 -24.98 15.95 49.46
CA ASN A 462 -25.93 14.84 49.43
C ASN A 462 -25.46 13.60 50.21
N SER A 463 -24.53 13.80 51.14
CA SER A 463 -24.09 12.76 52.07
C SER A 463 -25.15 12.44 53.12
N PHE A 464 -24.96 11.34 53.85
CA PHE A 464 -25.83 11.04 54.98
C PHE A 464 -25.82 12.18 56.01
N ALA A 465 -24.66 12.78 56.28
CA ALA A 465 -24.51 13.93 57.17
C ALA A 465 -25.26 15.18 56.67
N ASP A 466 -25.25 15.44 55.35
CA ASP A 466 -25.94 16.60 54.77
C ASP A 466 -27.46 16.48 54.91
N ARG A 467 -28.00 15.26 54.75
CA ARG A 467 -29.45 15.00 54.86
C ARG A 467 -29.93 14.76 56.28
N ASN A 468 -29.06 14.26 57.15
CA ASN A 468 -29.38 13.86 58.51
C ASN A 468 -28.35 14.39 59.52
N PRO A 469 -28.15 15.72 59.61
CA PRO A 469 -27.14 16.30 60.51
C PRO A 469 -27.37 15.90 61.97
N GLN A 470 -28.63 15.75 62.39
CA GLN A 470 -29.04 15.34 63.73
C GLN A 470 -28.64 13.89 64.11
N LEU A 471 -28.25 13.08 63.12
CA LEU A 471 -27.87 11.68 63.33
C LEU A 471 -26.36 11.46 63.28
N VAL A 472 -25.58 12.49 62.93
CA VAL A 472 -24.11 12.38 62.78
C VAL A 472 -23.45 12.03 64.10
N ASP A 473 -23.84 12.68 65.19
CA ASP A 473 -23.28 12.44 66.53
C ASP A 473 -23.62 11.06 67.11
N GLN A 474 -24.57 10.36 66.49
CA GLN A 474 -24.94 9.01 66.85
C GLN A 474 -24.08 7.97 66.13
N PHE A 475 -23.27 8.34 65.13
CA PHE A 475 -22.45 7.38 64.37
C PHE A 475 -21.15 7.04 65.11
N ILE A 476 -20.83 5.75 65.21
CA ILE A 476 -19.56 5.26 65.78
C ILE A 476 -18.60 4.85 64.65
N ALA A 477 -18.99 3.86 63.84
CA ALA A 477 -18.11 3.29 62.83
C ALA A 477 -18.88 2.59 61.69
N ASN A 478 -18.28 2.55 60.51
CA ASN A 478 -18.74 1.74 59.39
C ASN A 478 -17.98 0.40 59.42
N ARG A 479 -18.72 -0.70 59.62
CA ARG A 479 -18.15 -2.06 59.72
C ARG A 479 -17.90 -2.70 58.37
N THR A 480 -18.66 -2.29 57.34
CA THR A 480 -18.49 -2.79 55.96
C THR A 480 -17.30 -2.13 55.28
N HIS A 481 -17.12 -0.82 55.50
CA HIS A 481 -16.02 -0.04 54.93
C HIS A 481 -15.36 0.81 56.03
N PRO A 482 -14.34 0.28 56.74
CA PRO A 482 -13.64 0.99 57.80
C PRO A 482 -13.05 2.33 57.31
N GLY A 483 -13.21 3.37 58.13
CA GLY A 483 -12.72 4.72 57.83
C GLY A 483 -13.66 5.59 56.98
N VAL A 484 -14.74 5.03 56.41
CA VAL A 484 -15.74 5.81 55.66
C VAL A 484 -16.78 6.40 56.61
N GLY A 485 -16.81 7.73 56.74
CA GLY A 485 -17.69 8.43 57.68
C GLY A 485 -19.02 8.93 57.10
N PRO A 486 -19.92 9.51 57.93
CA PRO A 486 -21.24 9.99 57.52
C PRO A 486 -21.24 11.07 56.44
N ARG A 487 -20.12 11.78 56.30
CA ARG A 487 -19.89 12.80 55.24
C ARG A 487 -19.53 12.18 53.89
N GLU A 488 -19.21 10.89 53.83
CA GLU A 488 -18.71 10.22 52.63
C GLU A 488 -19.70 9.22 52.03
N PHE A 489 -20.48 8.50 52.86
CA PHE A 489 -21.45 7.53 52.36
C PHE A 489 -22.82 8.16 52.05
N LYS A 490 -23.54 7.53 51.11
CA LYS A 490 -24.89 7.98 50.69
C LYS A 490 -25.94 7.73 51.77
N PRO A 491 -27.01 8.54 51.82
CA PRO A 491 -28.15 8.34 52.73
C PRO A 491 -28.79 6.95 52.62
N ASN A 492 -28.78 6.35 51.42
CA ASN A 492 -29.33 5.02 51.15
C ASN A 492 -28.27 3.92 51.12
N SER A 493 -27.09 4.14 51.71
CA SER A 493 -26.08 3.09 51.83
C SER A 493 -26.62 1.91 52.64
N THR A 494 -26.35 0.69 52.15
CA THR A 494 -26.65 -0.58 52.83
C THR A 494 -25.51 -1.04 53.74
N ASP A 495 -24.44 -0.24 53.88
CA ASP A 495 -23.32 -0.54 54.77
C ASP A 495 -23.81 -0.81 56.20
N SER A 496 -23.15 -1.74 56.87
CA SER A 496 -23.42 -2.06 58.27
C SER A 496 -22.69 -1.06 59.16
N CYS A 497 -23.42 -0.13 59.78
CA CYS A 497 -22.85 0.90 60.63
C CYS A 497 -23.27 0.72 62.09
N GLU A 498 -22.36 0.99 63.01
CA GLU A 498 -22.63 1.02 64.44
C GLU A 498 -23.02 2.43 64.88
N TRP A 499 -24.07 2.53 65.69
CA TRP A 499 -24.65 3.77 66.18
C TRP A 499 -24.80 3.72 67.70
N ARG A 500 -24.73 4.88 68.36
CA ARG A 500 -24.93 5.08 69.80
C ARG A 500 -26.17 5.90 70.07
N CYS A 501 -26.93 5.51 71.09
CA CYS A 501 -28.08 6.27 71.54
C CYS A 501 -27.62 7.44 72.41
N PRO A 502 -28.01 8.70 72.13
CA PRO A 502 -27.63 9.83 72.96
C PRO A 502 -28.37 9.89 74.31
N ARG A 503 -29.36 9.00 74.56
CA ARG A 503 -30.17 9.01 75.79
C ARG A 503 -29.81 7.91 76.79
N CYS A 504 -29.33 6.77 76.32
CA CYS A 504 -29.05 5.61 77.17
C CYS A 504 -27.71 4.95 76.85
N ASP A 505 -26.92 5.54 75.95
CA ASP A 505 -25.61 5.07 75.48
C ASP A 505 -25.55 3.66 74.89
N ALA A 506 -26.68 2.96 74.78
CA ALA A 506 -26.75 1.66 74.11
C ALA A 506 -26.32 1.80 72.64
N THR A 507 -25.49 0.86 72.18
CA THR A 507 -25.08 0.78 70.78
C THR A 507 -25.87 -0.29 70.03
N TRP A 508 -26.07 -0.07 68.73
CA TRP A 508 -26.68 -1.06 67.84
C TRP A 508 -26.12 -0.92 66.43
N VAL A 509 -26.30 -1.98 65.65
CA VAL A 509 -25.82 -2.04 64.26
C VAL A 509 -27.02 -1.98 63.32
N THR A 510 -27.01 -1.02 62.40
CA THR A 510 -28.02 -0.90 61.35
C THR A 510 -27.48 -0.09 60.17
N SER A 511 -28.18 -0.15 59.03
CA SER A 511 -27.73 0.57 57.83
C SER A 511 -28.06 2.06 57.86
N PRO A 512 -27.22 2.92 57.23
CA PRO A 512 -27.57 4.30 56.94
C PRO A 512 -28.93 4.42 56.26
N GLN A 513 -29.26 3.54 55.30
CA GLN A 513 -30.57 3.54 54.65
C GLN A 513 -31.74 3.43 55.65
N SER A 514 -31.62 2.56 56.66
CA SER A 514 -32.64 2.38 57.68
C SER A 514 -32.79 3.64 58.54
N ARG A 515 -31.66 4.26 58.91
CA ARG A 515 -31.61 5.49 59.71
C ARG A 515 -32.12 6.70 58.95
N ASN A 516 -31.82 6.79 57.66
CA ASN A 516 -32.30 7.84 56.76
C ASN A 516 -33.83 7.76 56.56
N ARG A 517 -34.40 6.54 56.52
CA ARG A 517 -35.86 6.34 56.42
C ARG A 517 -36.59 6.50 57.75
N ARG A 518 -35.94 6.15 58.86
CA ARG A 518 -36.52 6.22 60.22
C ARG A 518 -35.48 6.78 61.21
N PRO A 519 -35.34 8.12 61.29
CA PRO A 519 -34.37 8.77 62.16
C PRO A 519 -34.48 8.40 63.64
N ASP A 520 -35.70 8.10 64.11
CA ASP A 520 -35.98 7.69 65.50
C ASP A 520 -35.88 6.17 65.73
N GLY A 521 -35.61 5.39 64.68
CA GLY A 521 -35.53 3.93 64.74
C GLY A 521 -34.16 3.43 65.18
N GLY A 522 -34.14 2.41 66.04
CA GLY A 522 -32.90 1.73 66.48
C GLY A 522 -32.87 1.44 67.98
N CYS A 523 -32.93 2.49 68.81
CA CYS A 523 -33.06 2.33 70.27
C CYS A 523 -34.52 2.13 70.71
N GLY A 524 -34.77 1.24 71.68
CA GLY A 524 -36.07 1.12 72.39
C GLY A 524 -36.56 2.41 73.06
N CYS A 525 -35.67 3.40 73.23
CA CYS A 525 -35.95 4.76 73.67
C CYS A 525 -36.99 5.50 72.82
N GLY A 526 -37.01 5.25 71.50
CA GLY A 526 -37.91 5.92 70.55
C GLY A 526 -39.34 5.38 70.57
N ARG A 527 -39.53 4.11 70.96
CA ARG A 527 -40.85 3.45 71.00
C ARG A 527 -41.74 3.92 72.15
N ARG A 528 -41.19 4.54 73.19
CA ARG A 528 -41.95 5.07 74.34
C ARG A 528 -42.71 6.38 74.04
N ARG A 529 -42.58 6.96 72.84
CA ARG A 529 -43.27 8.21 72.43
C ARG A 529 -44.54 8.00 71.59
N SER A 530 -44.89 6.77 71.22
CA SER A 530 -46.02 6.48 70.32
C SER A 530 -47.25 5.88 71.03
N GLY A 531 -47.23 5.79 72.36
CA GLY A 531 -48.37 5.37 73.16
C GLY A 531 -48.87 6.53 73.99
N ASN A 532 -49.86 7.24 73.47
CA ASN A 532 -50.85 7.96 74.25
C ASN A 532 -52.22 7.70 73.61
#